data_AF-A0A7S2A1U7-F1
#
_entry.id   AF-A0A7S2A1U7-F1
#
_cell.length_a   1.000
_cell.length_b   1.000
_cell.length_c   1.000
_cell.angle_alpha   90.00
_cell.angle_beta   90.00
_cell.angle_gamma   90.00
#
_symmetry.space_group_name_H-M   'P 1'
#
loop_
_entity.id
_entity.type
_entity.pdbx_description
1 polymer ?
#
loop_
_entity_poly.entity_id
_entity_poly.type
_entity_poly.pdbx_seq_one_letter_code
_entity_poly.pdbx_strand_id
1 'polypeptide(L)'
;TEPWTGCLRHAFRDTHGGMPVWSWPVAGILLWTVAIANFSSNGKVILAAQAYIAAFHMGGVFYHIRLQHHPVAGCAPAVFAVLATIIVAIRLRSFVVALVGWLLCTMIAYFLSLLLVTPPPDREEEKNLLEEQGHSAQDIPRE
;
A
#
# COMPACT_ATOMS: atom_id res chain seq x y z
N THR A 1 7.31 -8.41 8.83
CA THR A 1 5.88 -8.12 9.09
C THR A 1 5.81 -7.50 10.46
N GLU A 2 4.88 -6.58 10.70
CA GLU A 2 4.78 -5.99 12.04
C GLU A 2 3.92 -6.88 12.95
N PRO A 3 4.31 -7.10 14.23
CA PRO A 3 3.35 -7.55 15.24
C PRO A 3 2.24 -6.49 15.42
N TRP A 4 1.19 -6.81 16.18
CA TRP A 4 -0.02 -5.99 16.37
C TRP A 4 0.23 -4.70 17.19
N THR A 5 1.43 -4.13 17.09
CA THR A 5 2.00 -3.13 18.01
C THR A 5 1.86 -1.68 17.55
N GLY A 6 1.62 -1.43 16.26
CA GLY A 6 1.60 -0.09 15.66
C GLY A 6 2.98 0.53 15.35
N CYS A 7 4.09 -0.21 15.41
CA CYS A 7 5.43 0.23 15.04
C CYS A 7 5.53 0.75 13.59
N LEU A 8 4.95 0.09 12.59
CA LEU A 8 4.92 0.59 11.21
C LEU A 8 4.01 1.80 11.09
N ARG A 9 2.92 1.86 11.87
CA ARG A 9 2.08 3.06 11.94
C ARG A 9 2.92 4.28 12.36
N HIS A 10 3.80 4.11 13.36
CA HIS A 10 4.73 5.15 13.77
C HIS A 10 5.81 5.44 12.70
N ALA A 11 6.43 4.39 12.12
CA ALA A 11 7.45 4.54 11.09
C ALA A 11 6.94 5.24 9.81
N PHE A 12 5.68 4.99 9.45
CA PHE A 12 5.02 5.63 8.33
C PHE A 12 4.35 6.95 8.70
N ARG A 13 4.48 7.45 9.94
CA ARG A 13 3.80 8.68 10.40
C ARG A 13 2.29 8.65 10.14
N ASP A 14 1.67 7.47 10.17
CA ASP A 14 0.23 7.31 10.10
C ASP A 14 -0.40 7.59 11.48
N THR A 15 -0.20 8.79 11.99
CA THR A 15 -0.67 9.24 13.31
C THR A 15 -2.20 9.21 13.40
N HIS A 16 -2.89 9.51 12.30
CA HIS A 16 -4.35 9.57 12.23
C HIS A 16 -5.03 8.20 12.09
N GLY A 17 -4.27 7.14 11.80
CA GLY A 17 -4.83 5.78 11.73
C GLY A 17 -5.58 5.53 10.43
N GLY A 18 -5.00 5.96 9.33
CA GLY A 18 -5.48 5.74 7.97
C GLY A 18 -5.66 4.27 7.63
N MET A 19 -5.02 3.34 8.37
CA MET A 19 -5.35 1.92 8.38
C MET A 19 -5.43 1.29 9.78
N PRO A 20 -6.25 0.24 9.96
CA PRO A 20 -6.34 -0.47 11.23
C PRO A 20 -5.07 -1.28 11.51
N VAL A 21 -4.68 -1.38 12.79
CA VAL A 21 -3.42 -2.03 13.23
C VAL A 21 -3.30 -3.51 12.86
N TRP A 22 -4.43 -4.18 12.66
CA TRP A 22 -4.47 -5.59 12.25
C TRP A 22 -4.12 -5.82 10.78
N SER A 23 -4.15 -4.77 9.96
CA SER A 23 -3.86 -4.88 8.53
C SER A 23 -2.42 -5.31 8.27
N TRP A 24 -1.47 -4.85 9.08
CA TRP A 24 -0.04 -5.16 8.97
C TRP A 24 0.32 -6.63 9.16
N PRO A 25 -0.12 -7.33 10.23
CA PRO A 25 0.13 -8.76 10.38
C PRO A 25 -0.59 -9.58 9.30
N VAL A 26 -1.82 -9.21 8.91
CA VAL A 26 -2.56 -9.89 7.83
C VAL A 26 -1.81 -9.78 6.49
N ALA A 27 -1.40 -8.56 6.12
CA ALA A 27 -0.58 -8.33 4.93
C ALA A 27 0.72 -9.15 4.96
N GLY A 28 1.31 -9.28 6.15
CA GLY A 28 2.50 -10.09 6.38
C GLY A 28 2.30 -11.59 6.12
N ILE A 29 1.22 -12.17 6.65
CA ILE A 29 0.88 -13.59 6.44
C ILE A 29 0.59 -13.86 4.97
N LEU A 30 -0.14 -12.97 4.31
CA LEU A 30 -0.42 -13.07 2.88
C LEU A 30 0.87 -12.99 2.05
N LEU A 31 1.76 -12.06 2.37
CA LEU A 31 3.04 -11.92 1.66
C LEU A 31 3.93 -13.17 1.86
N TRP A 32 3.93 -13.76 3.06
CA TRP A 32 4.63 -15.02 3.32
C TRP A 32 4.06 -16.18 2.50
N THR A 33 2.73 -16.29 2.44
CA THR A 33 2.04 -17.30 1.62
C THR A 33 2.40 -17.16 0.14
N VAL A 34 2.42 -15.93 -0.35
CA VAL A 34 2.77 -15.59 -1.73
C VAL A 34 4.24 -15.87 -2.04
N ALA A 35 5.14 -15.62 -1.08
CA ALA A 35 6.55 -15.97 -1.21
C ALA A 35 6.74 -17.47 -1.41
N ILE A 36 6.01 -18.31 -0.65
CA ILE A 36 6.03 -19.76 -0.83
C ILE A 36 5.40 -20.16 -2.17
N ALA A 37 4.25 -19.58 -2.51
CA ALA A 37 3.53 -19.87 -3.75
C ALA A 37 4.35 -19.62 -5.02
N ASN A 38 5.30 -18.68 -4.98
CA ASN A 38 6.21 -18.40 -6.10
C ASN A 38 7.15 -19.56 -6.48
N PHE A 39 7.35 -20.53 -5.58
CA PHE A 39 8.13 -21.73 -5.85
C PHE A 39 7.26 -22.93 -6.29
N SER A 40 5.97 -22.72 -6.53
CA SER A 40 5.07 -23.77 -7.01
C SER A 40 5.47 -24.28 -8.39
N SER A 41 5.34 -25.59 -8.63
CA SER A 41 5.45 -26.16 -9.97
C SER A 41 4.26 -25.81 -10.87
N ASN A 42 3.15 -25.35 -10.28
CA ASN A 42 1.96 -24.98 -11.03
C ASN A 42 2.04 -23.51 -11.48
N GLY A 43 2.16 -23.31 -12.80
CA GLY A 43 2.22 -21.96 -13.39
C GLY A 43 1.05 -21.06 -13.04
N LYS A 44 -0.17 -21.61 -12.84
CA LYS A 44 -1.34 -20.81 -12.42
C LYS A 44 -1.17 -20.23 -11.01
N VAL A 45 -0.54 -20.98 -10.11
CA VAL A 45 -0.26 -20.52 -8.74
C VAL A 45 0.75 -19.38 -8.75
N ILE A 46 1.81 -19.49 -9.57
CA ILE A 46 2.77 -18.40 -9.75
C ILE A 46 2.08 -17.15 -10.31
N LEU A 47 1.23 -17.29 -11.34
CA LEU A 47 0.51 -16.14 -11.91
C LEU A 47 -0.41 -15.46 -10.88
N ALA A 48 -1.11 -16.24 -10.07
CA ALA A 48 -1.92 -15.70 -8.98
C ALA A 48 -1.06 -14.98 -7.92
N ALA A 49 0.09 -15.55 -7.57
CA ALA A 49 1.06 -14.92 -6.66
C ALA A 49 1.57 -13.58 -7.22
N GLN A 50 1.92 -13.51 -8.50
CA GLN A 50 2.38 -12.28 -9.14
C GLN A 50 1.26 -11.24 -9.26
N ALA A 51 0.04 -11.65 -9.57
CA ALA A 51 -1.13 -10.76 -9.57
C ALA A 51 -1.37 -10.15 -8.17
N TYR A 52 -1.28 -10.97 -7.11
CA TYR A 52 -1.34 -10.48 -5.74
C TYR A 52 -0.20 -9.49 -5.45
N ILE A 53 1.05 -9.80 -5.80
CA ILE A 53 2.19 -8.90 -5.58
C ILE A 53 1.94 -7.56 -6.27
N ALA A 54 1.50 -7.57 -7.52
CA ALA A 54 1.20 -6.36 -8.27
C ALA A 54 0.07 -5.55 -7.59
N ALA A 55 -1.05 -6.16 -7.25
CA ALA A 55 -2.16 -5.50 -6.59
C ALA A 55 -1.78 -4.93 -5.21
N PHE A 56 -1.10 -5.73 -4.39
CA PHE A 56 -0.67 -5.34 -3.05
C PHE A 56 0.28 -4.13 -3.08
N HIS A 57 1.29 -4.18 -3.95
CA HIS A 57 2.26 -3.09 -4.02
C HIS A 57 1.68 -1.84 -4.70
N MET A 58 0.84 -1.96 -5.72
CA MET A 58 0.11 -0.78 -6.24
C MET A 58 -0.82 -0.19 -5.17
N GLY A 59 -1.42 -1.02 -4.32
CA GLY A 59 -2.14 -0.57 -3.13
C GLY A 59 -1.25 0.23 -2.19
N GLY A 60 0.00 -0.20 -1.96
CA GLY A 60 1.00 0.54 -1.20
C GLY A 60 1.37 1.89 -1.82
N VAL A 61 1.46 1.97 -3.15
CA VAL A 61 1.64 3.26 -3.86
C VAL A 61 0.47 4.20 -3.55
N PHE A 62 -0.76 3.73 -3.72
CA PHE A 62 -1.95 4.55 -3.47
C PHE A 62 -2.10 4.90 -2.00
N TYR A 63 -1.74 4.01 -1.08
CA TYR A 63 -1.70 4.30 0.35
C TYR A 63 -0.79 5.51 0.65
N HIS A 64 0.44 5.52 0.14
CA HIS A 64 1.35 6.66 0.32
C HIS A 64 0.85 7.95 -0.31
N ILE A 65 0.22 7.87 -1.49
CA ILE A 65 -0.39 9.03 -2.14
C ILE A 65 -1.56 9.58 -1.31
N ARG A 66 -2.43 8.69 -0.79
CA ARG A 66 -3.62 9.06 -0.01
C ARG A 66 -3.25 9.66 1.35
N LEU A 67 -2.16 9.20 1.95
CA LEU A 67 -1.59 9.80 3.15
C LEU A 67 -0.76 11.06 2.89
N GLN A 68 -0.69 11.54 1.65
CA GLN A 68 0.09 12.71 1.25
C GLN A 68 1.57 12.61 1.64
N HIS A 69 2.12 11.40 1.67
CA HIS A 69 3.55 11.21 1.86
C HIS A 69 4.32 11.72 0.65
N HIS A 70 5.61 12.00 0.85
CA HIS A 70 6.51 12.34 -0.24
C HIS A 70 6.43 11.26 -1.36
N PRO A 71 6.31 11.64 -2.64
CA PRO A 71 6.04 10.69 -3.74
C PRO A 71 7.09 9.57 -3.87
N VAL A 72 8.32 9.83 -3.42
CA VAL A 72 9.40 8.80 -3.36
C VAL A 72 9.03 7.62 -2.45
N ALA A 73 8.19 7.80 -1.44
CA ALA A 73 7.69 6.71 -0.61
C ALA A 73 6.92 5.66 -1.44
N GLY A 74 6.27 6.07 -2.53
CA GLY A 74 5.60 5.18 -3.47
C GLY A 74 6.55 4.44 -4.43
N CYS A 75 7.81 4.86 -4.57
CA CYS A 75 8.73 4.22 -5.51
C CYS A 75 9.08 2.79 -5.11
N ALA A 76 9.33 2.54 -3.82
CA ALA A 76 9.67 1.21 -3.32
C ALA A 76 8.59 0.17 -3.66
N PRO A 77 7.29 0.38 -3.34
CA PRO A 77 6.27 -0.55 -3.77
C PRO A 77 6.11 -0.63 -5.30
N ALA A 78 6.20 0.50 -6.03
CA ALA A 78 6.07 0.49 -7.48
C ALA A 78 7.09 -0.44 -8.17
N VAL A 79 8.34 -0.47 -7.68
CA VAL A 79 9.38 -1.38 -8.21
C VAL A 79 8.97 -2.85 -8.10
N PHE A 80 8.38 -3.28 -6.98
CA PHE A 80 7.92 -4.66 -6.82
C PHE A 80 6.75 -5.01 -7.75
N ALA A 81 5.83 -4.07 -8.01
CA ALA A 81 4.77 -4.26 -8.99
C ALA A 81 5.30 -4.41 -10.43
N VAL A 82 6.33 -3.63 -10.78
CA VAL A 82 7.03 -3.74 -12.08
C VAL A 82 7.73 -5.10 -12.20
N LEU A 83 8.46 -5.53 -11.17
CA LEU A 83 9.11 -6.86 -11.16
C LEU A 83 8.09 -7.99 -11.33
N ALA A 84 6.93 -7.90 -10.67
CA ALA A 84 5.87 -8.89 -10.83
C ALA A 84 5.34 -8.95 -12.27
N THR A 85 5.14 -7.79 -12.89
CA THR A 85 4.71 -7.68 -14.29
C THR A 85 5.73 -8.29 -15.24
N ILE A 86 7.03 -8.07 -15.02
CA ILE A 86 8.12 -8.68 -15.80
C ILE A 86 8.07 -10.20 -15.68
N ILE A 87 7.91 -10.74 -14.48
CA ILE A 87 7.82 -12.19 -14.25
C ILE A 87 6.63 -12.78 -15.02
N VAL A 88 5.46 -12.13 -14.97
CA VAL A 88 4.27 -12.57 -15.74
C VAL A 88 4.54 -12.54 -17.24
N ALA A 89 5.16 -11.48 -17.75
CA ALA A 89 5.50 -11.34 -19.17
C ALA A 89 6.42 -12.47 -19.65
N ILE A 90 7.45 -12.81 -18.86
CA ILE A 90 8.37 -13.92 -19.17
C ILE A 90 7.63 -15.27 -19.16
N ARG A 91 6.78 -15.50 -18.15
CA ARG A 91 6.05 -16.78 -17.97
C ARG A 91 5.01 -17.02 -19.06
N LEU A 92 4.26 -15.98 -19.45
CA LEU A 92 3.21 -16.08 -20.48
C LEU A 92 3.74 -15.88 -21.91
N ARG A 93 5.01 -15.46 -22.06
CA ARG A 93 5.60 -15.02 -23.33
C ARG A 93 4.76 -13.95 -24.04
N SER A 94 4.01 -13.17 -23.27
CA SER A 94 3.11 -12.14 -23.77
C SER A 94 3.13 -10.94 -22.85
N PHE A 95 3.80 -9.88 -23.31
CA PHE A 95 3.88 -8.62 -22.59
C PHE A 95 2.52 -7.92 -22.49
N VAL A 96 1.70 -8.00 -23.54
CA VAL A 96 0.37 -7.40 -23.56
C VAL A 96 -0.53 -7.98 -22.46
N VAL A 97 -0.53 -9.31 -22.30
CA VAL A 97 -1.33 -9.95 -21.24
C VAL A 97 -0.83 -9.55 -19.85
N ALA A 98 0.49 -9.43 -19.66
CA ALA A 98 1.07 -8.96 -18.42
C ALA A 98 0.65 -7.51 -18.09
N LEU A 99 0.67 -6.61 -19.07
CA LEU A 99 0.21 -5.23 -18.91
C LEU A 99 -1.28 -5.15 -18.58
N VAL A 100 -2.13 -5.90 -19.27
CA VAL A 100 -3.57 -5.94 -18.96
C VAL A 100 -3.80 -6.44 -17.53
N GLY A 101 -3.08 -7.50 -17.12
CA GLY A 101 -3.13 -7.99 -15.74
C GLY A 101 -2.69 -6.95 -14.72
N TRP A 102 -1.61 -6.22 -15.00
CA TRP A 102 -1.13 -5.14 -14.13
C TRP A 102 -2.14 -3.98 -14.04
N LEU A 103 -2.73 -3.56 -15.16
CA LEU A 103 -3.77 -2.53 -15.18
C LEU A 103 -5.00 -2.93 -14.35
N LEU A 104 -5.45 -4.19 -14.49
CA LEU A 104 -6.56 -4.73 -13.70
C LEU A 104 -6.22 -4.74 -12.20
N CYS A 105 -5.03 -5.22 -11.83
CA CYS A 105 -4.57 -5.20 -10.44
C CYS A 105 -4.48 -3.78 -9.87
N THR A 106 -3.98 -2.84 -10.68
CA THR A 106 -3.88 -1.41 -10.34
C THR A 106 -5.25 -0.79 -10.12
N MET A 107 -6.21 -1.09 -11.00
CA MET A 107 -7.60 -0.63 -10.89
C MET A 107 -8.25 -1.10 -9.59
N ILE A 108 -8.13 -2.40 -9.27
CA ILE A 108 -8.64 -2.98 -8.03
C ILE A 108 -7.98 -2.30 -6.81
N ALA A 109 -6.65 -2.19 -6.83
CA ALA A 109 -5.90 -1.55 -5.75
C ALA A 109 -6.30 -0.08 -5.54
N TYR A 110 -6.54 0.65 -6.63
CA TYR A 110 -7.03 2.02 -6.57
C TYR A 110 -8.40 2.09 -5.89
N PHE A 111 -9.39 1.30 -6.33
CA PHE A 111 -10.71 1.29 -5.69
C PHE A 111 -10.67 0.88 -4.22
N LEU A 112 -9.85 -0.11 -3.87
CA LEU A 112 -9.65 -0.50 -2.47
C LEU A 112 -9.00 0.62 -1.66
N SER A 113 -8.04 1.35 -2.23
CA SER A 113 -7.44 2.50 -1.56
C SER A 113 -8.44 3.64 -1.35
N LEU A 114 -9.44 3.77 -2.24
CA LEU A 114 -10.49 4.75 -2.05
C LEU A 114 -11.39 4.40 -0.87
N LEU A 115 -11.65 3.10 -0.68
CA LEU A 115 -12.58 2.59 0.34
C LEU A 115 -11.93 2.42 1.71
N LEU A 116 -10.67 1.98 1.76
CA LEU A 116 -10.02 1.50 2.97
C LEU A 116 -9.06 2.50 3.61
N VAL A 117 -8.60 3.50 2.86
CA VAL A 117 -7.61 4.47 3.36
C VAL A 117 -8.31 5.78 3.68
N THR A 118 -8.26 6.16 4.95
CA THR A 118 -8.76 7.46 5.40
C THR A 118 -7.62 8.47 5.23
N PRO A 119 -7.79 9.52 4.41
CA PRO A 119 -6.77 10.55 4.26
C PRO A 119 -6.63 11.38 5.55
N PRO A 120 -5.47 11.99 5.80
CA PRO A 120 -5.30 12.92 6.91
C PRO A 120 -6.23 14.13 6.72
N PRO A 121 -6.71 14.75 7.83
CA PRO A 121 -7.45 16.00 7.77
C PRO A 121 -6.59 17.08 7.11
N ASP A 122 -7.23 18.06 6.47
CA ASP A 122 -6.48 19.19 5.94
C ASP A 122 -5.93 20.07 7.09
N ARG A 123 -4.90 20.88 6.83
CA ARG A 123 -4.24 21.68 7.90
C ARG A 123 -5.19 22.65 8.59
N GLU A 124 -6.23 23.11 7.90
CA GLU A 124 -7.19 24.07 8.46
C GLU A 124 -8.20 23.35 9.35
N GLU A 125 -8.62 22.14 8.97
CA GLU A 125 -9.43 21.23 9.76
C GLU A 125 -8.67 20.74 11.00
N GLU A 126 -7.37 20.43 10.87
CA GLU A 126 -6.50 20.09 12.01
C GLU A 126 -6.37 21.26 12.99
N LYS A 127 -6.16 22.50 12.49
CA LYS A 127 -6.16 23.70 13.34
C LYS A 127 -7.49 23.90 14.06
N ASN A 128 -8.61 23.80 13.35
CA ASN A 128 -9.94 23.97 13.94
C ASN A 128 -10.23 22.92 15.02
N LEU A 129 -9.83 21.66 14.80
CA LEU A 129 -9.97 20.58 15.78
C LEU A 129 -9.09 20.81 17.03
N LEU A 130 -7.87 21.33 16.85
CA LEU A 130 -6.98 21.65 17.97
C LEU A 130 -7.48 22.86 18.77
N GLU A 131 -8.03 23.88 18.10
CA GLU A 131 -8.65 25.04 18.72
C GLU A 131 -9.92 24.66 19.50
N GLU A 132 -10.78 23.78 18.95
CA GLU A 132 -11.95 23.23 19.67
C GLU A 132 -11.55 22.41 20.90
N GLN A 133 -10.38 21.75 20.86
CA GLN A 133 -9.81 21.00 21.99
C GLN A 133 -9.04 21.86 23.00
N GLY A 134 -9.05 23.20 22.84
CA GLY A 134 -8.40 24.13 23.76
C GLY A 134 -6.87 24.14 23.69
N HIS A 135 -6.27 23.55 22.65
CA HIS A 135 -4.84 23.70 22.37
C HIS A 135 -4.62 24.98 21.55
N SER A 136 -3.78 25.87 22.05
CA SER A 136 -3.51 27.15 21.40
C SER A 136 -2.65 26.93 20.15
N ALA A 137 -2.96 27.62 19.05
CA ALA A 137 -2.28 27.53 17.75
C ALA A 137 -0.76 27.84 17.77
N GLN A 138 -0.19 28.18 18.93
CA GLN A 138 1.24 28.38 19.15
C GLN A 138 2.05 27.08 19.20
N ASP A 139 1.40 25.92 19.38
CA ASP A 139 2.08 24.62 19.47
C ASP A 139 2.37 23.97 18.12
N ILE A 140 2.04 24.62 17.00
CA ILE A 140 2.30 24.09 15.65
C ILE A 140 3.81 24.22 15.35
N PRO A 141 4.56 23.10 15.22
CA PRO A 141 5.97 23.17 14.87
C PRO A 141 6.13 23.81 13.49
N ARG A 142 6.92 24.88 13.43
CA ARG A 142 7.34 25.48 12.16
C ARG A 142 8.41 24.58 11.55
N GLU A 143 8.05 23.85 10.50
CA GLU A 143 9.03 23.24 9.57
C GLU A 143 9.73 24.32 8.74
#